data_AF-A0A1C7LYD1-F1
#
_entry.id   AF-A0A1C7LYD1-F1
#
_cell.length_a   1.000
_cell.length_b   1.000
_cell.length_c   1.000
_cell.angle_alpha   90.00
_cell.angle_beta   90.00
_cell.angle_gamma   90.00
#
_symmetry.space_group_name_H-M   'P 1'
#
loop_
_entity.id
_entity.type
_entity.pdbx_description
1 polymer ?
#
loop_
_entity_poly.entity_id
_entity_poly.type
_entity_poly.pdbx_seq_one_letter_code
_entity_poly.pdbx_strand_id
1 'polypeptide(L)'
;MASAASGSSAAPAAGSSNPPILATGDWTKNLVHLAKTAELKKHALTLQLHTAHILSAHASLEQKNKAIQDLKEQKNKLESERSRLLNCLREADLLEATLNKESAELRQKIQVITDGDYAIAKQDVDKLRQELGQPPLPSLQSTLEEKSAESASPFSVGIRSGLPELCRYLKALRLQAESASASVGNKRNAEEYGPDGQPTNKRPRGRPKGSKNAKSKGKTPAPSDGTAGS
;
A
#
# COMPACT_ATOMS: atom_id res chain seq x y z
N MET A 1 -3.57 35.34 -37.37
CA MET A 1 -4.61 36.31 -37.78
C MET A 1 -4.00 37.69 -37.77
N ALA A 2 -4.31 38.46 -38.81
CA ALA A 2 -3.59 39.65 -39.26
C ALA A 2 -3.61 40.82 -38.28
N SER A 3 -2.48 41.52 -38.18
CA SER A 3 -2.38 42.86 -37.60
C SER A 3 -2.96 43.88 -38.57
N ALA A 4 -3.91 44.69 -38.10
CA ALA A 4 -4.44 45.83 -38.83
C ALA A 4 -4.08 47.11 -38.08
N ALA A 5 -3.46 48.04 -38.80
CA ALA A 5 -3.09 49.38 -38.39
C ALA A 5 -4.33 50.27 -38.25
N SER A 6 -4.42 51.06 -37.19
CA SER A 6 -5.36 52.17 -37.08
C SER A 6 -4.63 53.49 -37.26
N GLY A 7 -5.06 54.22 -38.31
CA GLY A 7 -4.52 55.50 -38.73
C GLY A 7 -4.84 56.64 -37.76
N SER A 8 -3.87 57.53 -37.59
CA SER A 8 -4.01 58.79 -36.87
C SER A 8 -4.49 59.88 -37.82
N SER A 9 -5.68 60.41 -37.58
CA SER A 9 -6.19 61.62 -38.23
C SER A 9 -5.83 62.83 -37.38
N ALA A 10 -4.95 63.69 -37.90
CA ALA A 10 -4.59 64.97 -37.29
C ALA A 10 -5.71 66.01 -37.55
N ALA A 11 -6.24 66.60 -36.49
CA ALA A 11 -7.14 67.75 -36.55
C ALA A 11 -6.35 69.06 -36.29
N PRO A 12 -6.69 70.18 -36.95
CA PRO A 12 -5.95 71.43 -36.84
C PRO A 12 -6.26 72.15 -35.51
N ALA A 13 -5.22 72.69 -34.90
CA ALA A 13 -5.28 73.48 -33.67
C ALA A 13 -5.85 74.87 -33.96
N ALA A 14 -7.07 75.14 -33.50
CA ALA A 14 -7.60 76.49 -33.37
C ALA A 14 -7.09 77.11 -32.06
N GLY A 15 -6.31 78.18 -32.17
CA GLY A 15 -5.77 78.94 -31.04
C GLY A 15 -6.88 79.64 -30.26
N SER A 16 -7.29 79.05 -29.14
CA SER A 16 -8.05 79.72 -28.10
C SER A 16 -7.06 80.28 -27.07
N SER A 17 -6.87 81.59 -27.10
CA SER A 17 -6.14 82.34 -26.07
C SER A 17 -6.95 82.33 -24.76
N ASN A 18 -6.87 81.22 -24.03
CA ASN A 18 -7.36 81.17 -22.65
C ASN A 18 -6.48 82.11 -21.80
N PRO A 19 -7.07 83.02 -21.00
CA PRO A 19 -6.31 83.79 -20.03
C PRO A 19 -5.56 82.83 -19.09
N PRO A 20 -4.37 83.20 -18.59
CA PRO A 20 -3.60 82.32 -17.74
C PRO A 20 -4.44 81.99 -16.50
N ILE A 21 -4.90 80.74 -16.43
CA ILE A 21 -5.52 80.16 -15.24
C ILE A 21 -4.39 80.07 -14.21
N LEU A 22 -4.16 81.18 -13.51
CA LEU A 22 -3.48 81.16 -12.22
C LEU A 22 -4.33 80.21 -11.38
N ALA A 23 -3.80 79.01 -11.16
CA ALA A 23 -4.41 78.01 -10.31
C ALA A 23 -4.47 78.58 -8.87
N THR A 24 -5.49 79.36 -8.58
CA THR A 24 -5.93 79.71 -7.23
C THR A 24 -6.51 78.44 -6.62
N GLY A 25 -5.63 77.55 -6.16
CA GLY A 25 -5.95 76.30 -5.50
C GLY A 25 -4.68 75.63 -5.00
N ASP A 26 -4.77 74.96 -3.85
CA ASP A 26 -3.68 74.28 -3.14
C ASP A 26 -3.07 73.09 -3.93
N TRP A 27 -2.45 73.35 -5.08
CA TRP A 27 -1.84 72.33 -5.95
C TRP A 27 -0.77 71.51 -5.21
N THR A 28 -0.03 72.14 -4.31
CA THR A 28 0.98 71.48 -3.47
C THR A 28 0.35 70.43 -2.55
N LYS A 29 -0.82 70.71 -1.96
CA LYS A 29 -1.54 69.74 -1.12
C LYS A 29 -2.05 68.57 -1.96
N ASN A 30 -2.55 68.85 -3.16
CA ASN A 30 -3.01 67.82 -4.09
C ASN A 30 -1.85 66.91 -4.55
N LEU A 31 -0.67 67.47 -4.82
CA LEU A 31 0.51 66.68 -5.18
C LEU A 31 0.97 65.78 -4.03
N VAL A 32 1.04 66.32 -2.80
CA VAL A 32 1.37 65.53 -1.60
C VAL A 32 0.32 64.43 -1.36
N HIS A 33 -0.96 64.73 -1.56
CA HIS A 33 -2.03 63.75 -1.41
C HIS A 33 -1.93 62.62 -2.47
N LEU A 34 -1.63 62.97 -3.72
CA LEU A 34 -1.38 61.99 -4.79
C LEU A 34 -0.17 61.11 -4.47
N ALA A 35 0.92 61.69 -3.99
CA ALA A 35 2.11 60.94 -3.60
C ALA A 35 1.82 59.96 -2.44
N LYS A 36 1.12 60.42 -1.40
CA LYS A 36 0.69 59.55 -0.29
C LYS A 36 -0.25 58.44 -0.77
N THR A 37 -1.15 58.74 -1.69
CA THR A 37 -2.06 57.77 -2.29
C THR A 37 -1.30 56.72 -3.11
N ALA A 38 -0.28 57.12 -3.86
CA ALA A 38 0.58 56.22 -4.61
C ALA A 38 1.39 55.31 -3.68
N GLU A 39 1.98 55.86 -2.61
CA GLU A 39 2.73 55.07 -1.63
C GLU A 39 1.81 54.07 -0.90
N LEU A 40 0.60 54.50 -0.52
CA LEU A 40 -0.40 53.61 0.09
C LEU A 40 -0.78 52.46 -0.86
N LYS A 41 -1.00 52.74 -2.15
CA LYS A 41 -1.30 51.71 -3.15
C LYS A 41 -0.13 50.73 -3.33
N LYS A 42 1.11 51.21 -3.32
CA LYS A 42 2.31 50.37 -3.37
C LYS A 42 2.39 49.43 -2.17
N HIS A 43 2.16 49.94 -0.95
CA HIS A 43 2.13 49.09 0.25
C HIS A 43 0.97 48.09 0.22
N ALA A 44 -0.21 48.51 -0.20
CA ALA A 44 -1.37 47.62 -0.34
C ALA A 44 -1.10 46.46 -1.31
N LEU A 45 -0.50 46.75 -2.47
CA LEU A 45 -0.14 45.73 -3.45
C LEU A 45 0.95 44.78 -2.91
N THR A 46 1.94 45.31 -2.19
CA THR A 46 2.98 44.50 -1.55
C THR A 46 2.38 43.54 -0.53
N LEU A 47 1.43 44.02 0.29
CA LEU A 47 0.71 43.18 1.25
C LEU A 47 -0.13 42.11 0.55
N GLN A 48 -0.81 42.45 -0.54
CA GLN A 48 -1.57 41.48 -1.35
C GLN A 48 -0.66 40.39 -1.93
N LEU A 49 0.51 40.76 -2.46
CA LEU A 49 1.49 39.80 -2.97
C LEU A 49 1.98 38.84 -1.87
N HIS A 50 2.35 39.37 -0.70
CA HIS A 50 2.75 38.53 0.43
C HIS A 50 1.61 37.62 0.90
N THR A 51 0.38 38.13 0.93
CA THR A 51 -0.80 37.32 1.29
C THR A 51 -0.99 36.17 0.30
N ALA A 52 -0.87 36.43 -1.00
CA ALA A 52 -0.94 35.39 -2.03
C ALA A 52 0.16 34.32 -1.87
N HIS A 53 1.39 34.74 -1.56
CA HIS A 53 2.49 33.80 -1.28
C HIS A 53 2.23 32.94 -0.04
N ILE A 54 1.72 33.53 1.04
CA ILE A 54 1.35 32.80 2.26
C ILE A 54 0.26 31.77 1.97
N LEU A 55 -0.80 32.15 1.23
CA LEU A 55 -1.88 31.23 0.87
C LEU A 55 -1.40 30.08 -0.01
N SER A 56 -0.55 30.37 -1.00
CA SER A 56 0.06 29.34 -1.86
C SER A 56 0.94 28.37 -1.07
N ALA A 57 1.77 28.88 -0.16
CA ALA A 57 2.59 28.06 0.72
C ALA A 57 1.72 27.19 1.64
N HIS A 58 0.62 27.72 2.18
CA HIS A 58 -0.34 26.97 2.99
C HIS A 58 -1.00 25.83 2.20
N ALA A 59 -1.44 26.07 0.97
CA ALA A 59 -2.02 25.03 0.13
C ALA A 59 -1.01 23.90 -0.16
N SER A 60 0.26 24.26 -0.42
CA SER A 60 1.33 23.27 -0.62
C SER A 60 1.63 22.49 0.66
N LEU A 61 1.63 23.14 1.82
CA LEU A 61 1.83 22.49 3.11
C LEU A 61 0.73 21.46 3.39
N GLU A 62 -0.54 21.82 3.15
CA GLU A 62 -1.67 20.92 3.34
C GLU A 62 -1.60 19.69 2.42
N GLN A 63 -1.26 19.91 1.15
CA GLN A 63 -1.05 18.81 0.20
C GLN A 63 0.07 17.86 0.66
N LYS A 64 1.19 18.40 1.16
CA LYS A 64 2.29 17.58 1.69
C LYS A 64 1.90 16.85 2.96
N ASN A 65 1.15 17.48 3.86
CA ASN A 65 0.65 16.85 5.08
C ASN A 65 -0.27 15.67 4.76
N LYS A 66 -1.17 15.82 3.79
CA LYS A 66 -2.00 14.73 3.29
C LYS A 66 -1.16 13.59 2.72
N ALA A 67 -0.20 13.89 1.85
CA ALA A 67 0.70 12.87 1.30
C ALA A 67 1.49 12.13 2.40
N ILE A 68 1.92 12.82 3.46
CA ILE A 68 2.57 12.19 4.62
C ILE A 68 1.61 11.24 5.36
N GLN A 69 0.34 11.61 5.50
CA GLN A 69 -0.67 10.73 6.12
C GLN A 69 -0.89 9.47 5.27
N ASP A 70 -1.07 9.64 3.95
CA ASP A 70 -1.25 8.51 3.02
C ASP A 70 -0.06 7.54 3.08
N LEU A 71 1.17 8.06 3.11
CA LEU A 71 2.38 7.24 3.26
C LEU A 71 2.47 6.51 4.60
N LYS A 72 2.02 7.13 5.70
CA LYS A 72 1.96 6.48 7.02
C LYS A 72 0.96 5.33 7.01
N GLU A 73 -0.20 5.49 6.38
CA GLU A 73 -1.19 4.43 6.25
C GLU A 73 -0.68 3.27 5.38
N GLN A 74 -0.04 3.57 4.25
CA GLN A 74 0.59 2.55 3.40
C GLN A 74 1.68 1.78 4.17
N LYS A 75 2.53 2.49 4.94
CA LYS A 75 3.54 1.85 5.79
C LYS A 75 2.90 0.91 6.81
N ASN A 76 1.84 1.34 7.50
CA ASN A 76 1.15 0.52 8.49
C ASN A 76 0.56 -0.75 7.86
N LYS A 77 -0.02 -0.64 6.65
CA LYS A 77 -0.52 -1.79 5.89
C LYS A 77 0.61 -2.78 5.57
N LEU A 78 1.74 -2.31 5.05
CA LEU A 78 2.88 -3.17 4.75
C LEU A 78 3.48 -3.82 5.99
N GLU A 79 3.55 -3.12 7.13
CA GLU A 79 4.04 -3.71 8.38
C GLU A 79 3.09 -4.82 8.90
N SER A 80 1.78 -4.65 8.72
CA SER A 80 0.80 -5.69 9.08
C SER A 80 0.94 -6.94 8.20
N GLU A 81 1.17 -6.76 6.90
CA GLU A 81 1.42 -7.86 5.97
C GLU A 81 2.74 -8.58 6.25
N ARG A 82 3.80 -7.82 6.54
CA ARG A 82 5.09 -8.37 6.97
C ARG A 82 4.93 -9.23 8.22
N SER A 83 4.20 -8.73 9.22
CA SER A 83 3.93 -9.47 10.46
C SER A 83 3.14 -10.76 10.20
N ARG A 84 2.12 -10.70 9.32
CA ARG A 84 1.34 -11.86 8.91
C ARG A 84 2.22 -12.93 8.22
N LEU A 85 3.03 -12.52 7.25
CA LEU A 85 3.91 -13.44 6.51
C LEU A 85 4.97 -14.08 7.41
N LEU A 86 5.54 -13.33 8.36
CA LEU A 86 6.47 -13.88 9.34
C LEU A 86 5.81 -14.95 10.23
N ASN A 87 4.55 -14.75 10.62
CA ASN A 87 3.80 -15.77 11.36
C ASN A 87 3.57 -17.04 10.51
N CYS A 88 3.17 -16.88 9.24
CA CYS A 88 2.99 -18.01 8.32
C CYS A 88 4.30 -18.78 8.10
N LEU A 89 5.44 -18.09 7.98
CA LEU A 89 6.75 -18.74 7.85
C LEU A 89 7.08 -19.57 9.09
N ARG A 90 6.86 -19.02 10.29
CA ARG A 90 7.07 -19.74 11.55
C ARG A 90 6.19 -20.99 11.66
N GLU A 91 4.94 -20.93 11.19
CA GLU A 91 4.04 -22.08 11.14
C GLU A 91 4.55 -23.15 10.15
N ALA A 92 5.05 -22.74 8.99
CA ALA A 92 5.65 -23.65 8.01
C ALA A 92 6.91 -24.35 8.58
N ASP A 93 7.79 -23.61 9.26
CA ASP A 93 8.99 -24.17 9.90
C ASP A 93 8.63 -25.24 10.95
N LEU A 94 7.57 -24.98 11.74
CA LEU A 94 7.09 -25.95 12.73
C LEU A 94 6.50 -27.20 12.08
N LEU A 95 5.75 -27.03 10.98
CA LEU A 95 5.20 -28.15 10.20
C LEU A 95 6.32 -28.97 9.55
N GLU A 96 7.33 -28.32 8.98
CA GLU A 96 8.50 -28.98 8.41
C GLU A 96 9.25 -29.81 9.47
N ALA A 97 9.52 -29.22 10.65
CA ALA A 97 10.16 -29.94 11.75
C ALA A 97 9.34 -31.16 12.19
N THR A 98 8.01 -31.03 12.24
CA THR A 98 7.09 -32.13 12.59
C THR A 98 7.15 -33.24 11.54
N LEU A 99 7.03 -32.91 10.26
CA LEU A 99 7.09 -33.89 9.17
C LEU A 99 8.46 -34.57 9.07
N ASN A 100 9.55 -33.85 9.34
CA ASN A 100 10.89 -34.43 9.38
C ASN A 100 11.03 -35.43 10.53
N LYS A 101 10.48 -35.11 11.71
CA LYS A 101 10.44 -36.04 12.84
C LYS A 101 9.62 -37.29 12.51
N GLU A 102 8.41 -37.13 12.00
CA GLU A 102 7.55 -38.25 11.58
C GLU A 102 8.22 -39.10 10.49
N SER A 103 8.88 -38.47 9.52
CA SER A 103 9.63 -39.17 8.48
C SER A 103 10.80 -39.98 9.06
N ALA A 104 11.52 -39.43 10.04
CA ALA A 104 12.59 -40.14 10.73
C ALA A 104 12.05 -41.33 11.55
N GLU A 105 10.94 -41.14 12.27
CA GLU A 105 10.27 -42.19 13.03
C GLU A 105 9.78 -43.33 12.12
N LEU A 106 9.17 -43.00 10.97
CA LEU A 106 8.74 -43.99 9.98
C LEU A 106 9.92 -44.75 9.38
N ARG A 107 11.00 -44.06 9.01
CA ARG A 107 12.23 -44.72 8.52
C ARG A 107 12.81 -45.67 9.56
N GLN A 108 12.86 -45.25 10.84
CA GLN A 108 13.32 -46.10 11.93
C GLN A 108 12.41 -47.32 12.10
N LYS A 109 11.08 -47.13 12.06
CA LYS A 109 10.12 -48.23 12.17
C LYS A 109 10.25 -49.23 11.02
N ILE A 110 10.44 -48.74 9.79
CA ILE A 110 10.72 -49.59 8.63
C ILE A 110 11.99 -50.40 8.87
N GLN A 111 13.08 -49.76 9.30
CA GLN A 111 14.34 -50.44 9.58
C GLN A 111 14.17 -51.56 10.63
N VAL A 112 13.49 -51.27 11.75
CA VAL A 112 13.24 -52.26 12.81
C VAL A 112 12.45 -53.46 12.29
N ILE A 113 11.42 -53.24 11.48
CA ILE A 113 10.61 -54.33 10.90
C ILE A 113 11.43 -55.12 9.88
N THR A 114 12.18 -54.44 9.02
CA THR A 114 13.00 -55.05 7.97
C THR A 114 14.08 -55.94 8.56
N ASP A 115 14.77 -55.51 9.61
CA ASP A 115 15.86 -56.25 10.24
C ASP A 115 15.38 -57.35 11.21
N GLY A 116 14.17 -57.20 11.76
CA GLY A 116 13.58 -58.13 12.72
C GLY A 116 12.66 -59.17 12.06
N ASP A 117 11.36 -59.03 12.30
CA ASP A 117 10.34 -60.03 11.96
C ASP A 117 10.30 -60.35 10.45
N TYR A 118 10.50 -59.34 9.60
CA TYR A 118 10.48 -59.56 8.15
C TYR A 118 11.65 -60.43 7.70
N ALA A 119 12.87 -60.22 8.23
CA ALA A 119 14.04 -61.01 7.86
C ALA A 119 13.86 -62.48 8.25
N ILE A 120 13.34 -62.74 9.45
CA ILE A 120 13.05 -64.11 9.93
C ILE A 120 12.00 -64.76 9.03
N ALA A 121 10.87 -64.09 8.79
CA ALA A 121 9.82 -64.61 7.94
C ALA A 121 10.30 -64.88 6.50
N LYS A 122 11.13 -63.98 5.94
CA LYS A 122 11.73 -64.17 4.61
C LYS A 122 12.60 -65.42 4.56
N GLN A 123 13.48 -65.61 5.56
CA GLN A 123 14.33 -66.80 5.63
C GLN A 123 13.52 -68.09 5.69
N ASP A 124 12.45 -68.12 6.46
CA ASP A 124 11.60 -69.31 6.58
C ASP A 124 10.83 -69.61 5.29
N VAL A 125 10.32 -68.58 4.60
CA VAL A 125 9.71 -68.75 3.27
C VAL A 125 10.73 -69.22 2.22
N ASP A 126 11.96 -68.68 2.25
CA ASP A 126 13.01 -69.09 1.32
C ASP A 126 13.44 -70.56 1.56
N LYS A 127 13.49 -71.03 2.82
CA LYS A 127 13.71 -72.45 3.14
C LYS A 127 12.60 -73.34 2.55
N LEU A 128 11.33 -72.98 2.76
CA LEU A 128 10.19 -73.74 2.21
C LEU A 128 10.20 -73.75 0.67
N ARG A 129 10.56 -72.63 0.05
CA ARG A 129 10.71 -72.55 -1.41
C ARG A 129 11.83 -73.46 -1.91
N GLN A 130 12.95 -73.51 -1.18
CA GLN A 130 14.06 -74.41 -1.49
C GLN A 130 13.64 -75.88 -1.41
N GLU A 131 12.87 -76.27 -0.39
CA GLU A 131 12.31 -77.63 -0.25
C GLU A 131 11.35 -77.99 -1.40
N LEU A 132 10.63 -77.02 -1.95
CA LEU A 132 9.72 -77.18 -3.08
C LEU A 132 10.39 -77.02 -4.47
N GLY A 133 11.69 -76.74 -4.52
CA GLY A 133 12.42 -76.50 -5.78
C GLY A 133 12.10 -75.16 -6.45
N GLN A 134 11.53 -74.18 -5.73
CA GLN A 134 11.24 -72.84 -6.22
C GLN A 134 12.39 -71.85 -5.95
N PRO A 135 12.58 -70.82 -6.79
CA PRO A 135 13.59 -69.79 -6.55
C PRO A 135 13.25 -68.91 -5.34
N PRO A 136 14.27 -68.33 -4.66
CA PRO A 136 14.08 -67.48 -3.49
C PRO A 136 13.33 -66.19 -3.85
N LEU A 137 12.71 -65.57 -2.84
CA LEU A 137 11.95 -64.34 -3.03
C LEU A 137 12.85 -63.14 -3.39
N PRO A 138 12.33 -62.19 -4.20
CA PRO A 138 13.03 -60.93 -4.49
C PRO A 138 13.24 -60.09 -3.23
N SER A 139 14.18 -59.14 -3.30
CA SER A 139 14.49 -58.27 -2.18
C SER A 139 13.36 -57.28 -1.90
N LEU A 140 13.15 -56.95 -0.62
CA LEU A 140 12.15 -55.95 -0.21
C LEU A 140 12.39 -54.59 -0.89
N GLN A 141 13.66 -54.25 -1.14
CA GLN A 141 14.05 -53.03 -1.84
C GLN A 141 13.52 -52.97 -3.27
N SER A 142 13.62 -54.08 -4.03
CA SER A 142 13.08 -54.17 -5.39
C SER A 142 11.57 -53.93 -5.41
N THR A 143 10.84 -54.52 -4.44
CA THR A 143 9.39 -54.34 -4.32
C THR A 143 9.01 -52.92 -3.91
N LEU A 144 9.82 -52.26 -3.07
CA LEU A 144 9.60 -50.86 -2.70
C LEU A 144 9.85 -49.91 -3.87
N GLU A 145 10.88 -50.14 -4.69
CA GLU A 145 11.18 -49.29 -5.85
C GLU A 145 10.06 -49.33 -6.90
N GLU A 146 9.51 -50.51 -7.19
CA GLU A 146 8.34 -50.64 -8.07
C GLU A 146 7.13 -49.86 -7.53
N LYS A 147 6.83 -49.98 -6.24
CA LYS A 147 5.71 -49.28 -5.59
C LYS A 147 5.94 -47.77 -5.47
N SER A 148 7.20 -47.35 -5.33
CA SER A 148 7.60 -45.94 -5.32
C SER A 148 7.40 -45.32 -6.69
N ALA A 149 7.77 -46.03 -7.76
CA ALA A 149 7.55 -45.61 -9.14
C ALA A 149 6.05 -45.49 -9.45
N GLU A 150 5.22 -46.39 -8.91
CA GLU A 150 3.77 -46.37 -9.09
C GLU A 150 3.08 -45.20 -8.37
N SER A 151 3.56 -44.83 -7.18
CA SER A 151 3.04 -43.67 -6.41
C SER A 151 3.58 -42.30 -6.88
N ALA A 152 4.70 -42.30 -7.62
CA ALA A 152 5.26 -41.12 -8.28
C ALA A 152 4.57 -40.78 -9.63
N SER A 153 3.51 -41.49 -10.00
CA SER A 153 2.66 -41.20 -11.16
C SER A 153 2.22 -39.72 -11.20
N PRO A 154 2.22 -39.08 -12.39
CA PRO A 154 2.26 -37.61 -12.58
C PRO A 154 1.12 -36.79 -11.97
N PHE A 155 0.07 -37.41 -11.46
CA PHE A 155 -1.06 -36.71 -10.84
C PHE A 155 -0.69 -36.05 -9.49
N SER A 156 0.27 -36.61 -8.74
CA SER A 156 0.70 -36.11 -7.43
C SER A 156 1.73 -34.97 -7.51
N VAL A 157 2.45 -34.84 -8.63
CA VAL A 157 3.42 -33.75 -8.89
C VAL A 157 2.72 -32.41 -9.16
N GLY A 158 1.45 -32.44 -9.59
CA GLY A 158 0.64 -31.25 -9.89
C GLY A 158 0.29 -30.36 -8.68
N ILE A 159 0.50 -30.82 -7.45
CA ILE A 159 0.25 -29.99 -6.24
C ILE A 159 1.50 -29.17 -5.86
N ARG A 160 2.71 -29.57 -6.29
CA ARG A 160 3.94 -28.75 -6.09
C ARG A 160 4.10 -27.62 -7.11
N SER A 161 3.23 -27.54 -8.12
CA SER A 161 3.22 -26.47 -9.14
C SER A 161 2.34 -25.27 -8.77
N GLY A 162 2.11 -25.00 -7.48
CA GLY A 162 1.45 -23.77 -7.00
C GLY A 162 2.37 -22.54 -6.91
N LEU A 163 3.69 -22.74 -7.02
CA LEU A 163 4.70 -21.68 -6.99
C LEU A 163 4.60 -20.66 -8.16
N PRO A 164 4.26 -21.07 -9.40
CA PRO A 164 3.95 -20.16 -10.51
C PRO A 164 2.67 -19.34 -10.30
N GLU A 165 1.64 -19.90 -9.66
CA GLU A 165 0.37 -19.22 -9.35
C GLU A 165 0.59 -18.09 -8.34
N LEU A 166 1.34 -18.35 -7.28
CA LEU A 166 1.69 -17.35 -6.26
C LEU A 166 2.55 -16.22 -6.86
N CYS A 167 3.47 -16.56 -7.76
CA CYS A 167 4.29 -15.59 -8.49
C CYS A 167 3.44 -14.73 -9.46
N ARG A 168 2.45 -15.33 -10.13
CA ARG A 168 1.45 -14.61 -10.94
C ARG A 168 0.59 -13.67 -10.11
N TYR A 169 0.13 -14.11 -8.94
CA TYR A 169 -0.68 -13.32 -8.03
C TYR A 169 0.10 -12.12 -7.46
N LEU A 170 1.34 -12.32 -7.02
CA LEU A 170 2.21 -11.23 -6.56
C LEU A 170 2.52 -10.23 -7.67
N LYS A 171 2.70 -10.68 -8.91
CA LYS A 171 2.89 -9.81 -10.08
C LYS A 171 1.62 -9.01 -10.42
N ALA A 172 0.43 -9.61 -10.28
CA ALA A 172 -0.84 -8.92 -10.46
C ALA A 172 -1.08 -7.83 -9.40
N LEU A 173 -0.76 -8.12 -8.13
CA LEU A 173 -0.84 -7.13 -7.04
C LEU A 173 0.09 -5.94 -7.27
N ARG A 174 1.30 -6.17 -7.79
CA ARG A 174 2.24 -5.09 -8.14
C ARG A 174 1.71 -4.20 -9.26
N LEU A 175 1.16 -4.80 -10.32
CA LEU A 175 0.56 -4.06 -11.44
C LEU A 175 -0.65 -3.23 -11.01
N GLN A 176 -1.42 -3.73 -10.05
CA GLN A 176 -2.57 -3.01 -9.47
C GLN A 176 -2.13 -1.84 -8.58
N ALA A 177 -1.04 -2.00 -7.82
CA ALA A 177 -0.45 -0.89 -7.05
C ALA A 177 0.16 0.18 -7.97
N GLU A 178 0.82 -0.21 -9.05
CA GLU A 178 1.40 0.71 -10.03
C GLU A 178 0.31 1.48 -10.78
N SER A 179 -0.77 0.82 -11.21
CA SER A 179 -1.91 1.50 -11.86
C SER A 179 -2.67 2.45 -10.92
N ALA A 180 -2.79 2.12 -9.63
CA ALA A 180 -3.35 3.04 -8.63
C ALA A 180 -2.45 4.27 -8.44
N SER A 181 -1.12 4.09 -8.46
CA SER A 181 -0.15 5.18 -8.28
C SER A 181 0.05 6.06 -9.53
N ALA A 182 -0.10 5.49 -10.73
CA ALA A 182 0.00 6.21 -12.01
C ALA A 182 -1.16 7.18 -12.26
N SER A 183 -2.29 7.03 -11.54
CA SER A 183 -3.43 7.94 -11.64
C SER A 183 -3.25 9.29 -10.90
N VAL A 184 -2.16 9.46 -10.13
CA VAL A 184 -1.95 10.64 -9.27
C VAL A 184 -0.88 11.61 -9.81
N GLY A 185 -0.15 11.27 -10.87
CA GLY A 185 0.96 12.09 -11.39
C GLY A 185 0.75 12.59 -12.82
N ASN A 186 0.66 13.91 -12.99
CA ASN A 186 0.65 14.71 -14.24
C ASN A 186 -0.66 14.70 -15.05
N LYS A 187 -1.48 15.78 -15.16
CA LYS A 187 -1.16 17.19 -15.49
C LYS A 187 -2.31 18.16 -15.12
N ARG A 188 -1.92 19.43 -14.99
CA ARG A 188 -2.66 20.63 -14.53
C ARG A 188 -3.65 21.20 -15.56
N ASN A 189 -4.69 21.85 -15.04
CA ASN A 189 -5.41 23.05 -15.49
C ASN A 189 -5.42 23.41 -17.00
N ALA A 190 -6.63 23.42 -17.56
CA ALA A 190 -7.13 24.56 -18.33
C ALA A 190 -8.47 24.96 -17.71
N GLU A 191 -8.58 26.23 -17.30
CA GLU A 191 -9.84 26.83 -16.87
C GLU A 191 -10.80 26.97 -18.05
N GLU A 192 -12.06 26.60 -17.85
CA GLU A 192 -13.18 27.17 -18.61
C GLU A 192 -14.26 27.58 -17.61
N TYR A 193 -14.44 28.89 -17.46
CA TYR A 193 -15.52 29.52 -16.71
C TYR A 193 -16.80 29.42 -17.55
N GLY A 194 -17.81 28.73 -17.03
CA GLY A 194 -19.21 28.80 -17.48
C GLY A 194 -20.13 28.96 -16.26
N PRO A 195 -21.04 29.95 -16.24
CA PRO A 195 -21.89 30.24 -15.10
C PRO A 195 -23.13 29.33 -15.07
N ASP A 196 -23.69 29.18 -13.86
CA ASP A 196 -24.98 28.57 -13.54
C ASP A 196 -25.12 27.04 -13.65
N GLY A 197 -25.26 26.38 -12.50
CA GLY A 197 -25.61 24.95 -12.45
C GLY A 197 -25.35 24.25 -11.13
N GLN A 198 -26.11 24.62 -10.10
CA GLN A 198 -26.29 23.94 -8.81
C GLN A 198 -26.14 22.40 -8.84
N PRO A 199 -25.31 21.76 -7.97
CA PRO A 199 -25.42 20.33 -7.72
C PRO A 199 -26.07 20.03 -6.36
N THR A 200 -27.22 19.37 -6.42
CA THR A 200 -27.91 18.76 -5.27
C THR A 200 -27.16 17.50 -4.83
N ASN A 201 -26.22 17.64 -3.90
CA ASN A 201 -25.51 16.52 -3.30
C ASN A 201 -26.41 15.73 -2.31
N LYS A 202 -27.22 14.81 -2.85
CA LYS A 202 -27.81 13.72 -2.05
C LYS A 202 -26.74 12.68 -1.75
N ARG A 203 -26.21 12.72 -0.53
CA ARG A 203 -25.35 11.67 0.04
C ARG A 203 -26.08 10.31 0.00
N PRO A 204 -25.43 9.22 -0.44
CA PRO A 204 -25.93 7.87 -0.22
C PRO A 204 -25.92 7.59 1.30
N ARG A 205 -27.11 7.48 1.90
CA ARG A 205 -27.28 6.99 3.28
C ARG A 205 -26.97 5.49 3.30
N GLY A 206 -25.71 5.15 3.56
CA GLY A 206 -25.24 3.77 3.56
C GLY A 206 -24.25 3.46 4.69
N ARG A 207 -24.46 4.00 5.90
CA ARG A 207 -23.74 3.50 7.09
C ARG A 207 -24.73 2.88 8.07
N PRO A 208 -24.81 1.54 8.14
CA PRO A 208 -25.55 0.87 9.20
C PRO A 208 -24.96 1.27 10.55
N LYS A 209 -25.78 1.86 11.42
CA LYS A 209 -25.47 1.99 12.85
C LYS A 209 -25.71 0.63 13.50
N GLY A 210 -24.63 -0.07 13.80
CA GLY A 210 -24.57 -1.22 14.70
C GLY A 210 -23.11 -1.42 15.10
N SER A 211 -22.74 -1.80 16.32
CA SER A 211 -23.48 -2.20 17.50
C SER A 211 -22.55 -1.91 18.68
N LYS A 212 -23.04 -1.22 19.72
CA LYS A 212 -22.37 -1.13 21.02
C LYS A 212 -23.02 -2.16 21.95
N ASN A 213 -22.50 -3.39 21.93
CA ASN A 213 -22.58 -4.34 23.04
C ASN A 213 -21.16 -4.43 23.62
N ALA A 214 -20.88 -4.62 24.91
CA ALA A 214 -21.66 -4.57 26.13
C ALA A 214 -20.63 -4.55 27.29
N LYS A 215 -21.12 -4.20 28.47
CA LYS A 215 -20.43 -4.07 29.77
C LYS A 215 -19.68 -5.31 30.27
N SER A 216 -18.71 -4.99 31.16
CA SER A 216 -18.30 -5.72 32.38
C SER A 216 -17.48 -7.01 32.16
N LYS A 217 -16.62 -7.49 33.05
CA LYS A 217 -16.38 -7.27 34.48
C LYS A 217 -15.05 -8.02 34.76
N GLY A 218 -14.20 -7.56 35.69
CA GLY A 218 -13.00 -8.33 36.03
C GLY A 218 -12.14 -7.72 37.11
N LYS A 219 -12.75 -7.43 38.26
CA LYS A 219 -12.05 -7.15 39.52
C LYS A 219 -11.86 -8.47 40.24
N THR A 220 -10.61 -8.83 40.54
CA THR A 220 -10.24 -9.64 41.70
C THR A 220 -8.84 -9.24 42.20
N PRO A 221 -8.67 -9.06 43.53
CA PRO A 221 -7.39 -8.76 44.18
C PRO A 221 -6.74 -10.04 44.72
N ALA A 222 -5.41 -10.03 44.91
CA ALA A 222 -4.73 -10.91 45.89
C ALA A 222 -3.28 -10.41 46.16
N PRO A 223 -2.71 -10.74 47.35
CA PRO A 223 -1.60 -10.02 47.98
C PRO A 223 -0.25 -10.70 47.76
N SER A 224 0.85 -9.96 47.98
CA SER A 224 2.16 -10.55 48.27
C SER A 224 2.79 -9.83 49.47
N ASP A 225 2.80 -10.57 50.57
CA ASP A 225 3.39 -10.27 51.85
C ASP A 225 4.87 -10.67 51.86
N GLY A 226 5.67 -10.05 52.74
CA GLY A 226 6.94 -10.62 53.22
C GLY A 226 8.25 -10.11 52.63
N THR A 227 8.69 -8.91 53.02
CA THR A 227 10.11 -8.51 53.00
C THR A 227 10.67 -8.64 54.41
N ALA A 228 11.59 -9.59 54.61
CA ALA A 228 12.28 -9.85 55.86
C ALA A 228 13.19 -8.69 56.26
N GLY A 229 13.15 -8.34 57.54
CA GLY A 229 14.09 -7.43 58.20
C GLY A 229 14.51 -8.01 59.54
N SER A 230 15.81 -7.87 59.82
CA SER A 230 16.60 -8.25 61.01
C SER A 230 17.07 -9.70 61.08
#